data_AF-A0A931T7H4-F1
#
_entry.id   AF-A0A931T7H4-F1
#
_cell.length_a   1.000
_cell.length_b   1.000
_cell.length_c   1.000
_cell.angle_alpha   90.00
_cell.angle_beta   90.00
_cell.angle_gamma   90.00
#
_symmetry.space_group_name_H-M   'P 1'
#
loop_
_entity.id
_entity.type
_entity.pdbx_description
1 polymer ?
#
loop_
_entity_poly.entity_id
_entity_poly.type
_entity_poly.pdbx_seq_one_letter_code
_entity_poly.pdbx_strand_id
1 'polypeptide(L)'
;MARKLFGVVIALGLFFGVRTYNLNSAKKDVRQEMQTLCETDEKCKAAVETHFDVCWDKYSSLGSRHKGPSVDIEKLANCVNASAGEEYFTVTKDE
;
A
#
# COMPACT_ATOMS: atom_id res chain seq x y z
N MET A 1 11.97 -2.18 -25.19
CA MET A 1 10.79 -1.28 -25.20
C MET A 1 10.32 -1.12 -23.77
N ALA A 2 10.70 -0.02 -23.11
CA ALA A 2 10.23 0.29 -21.77
C ALA A 2 8.80 0.83 -21.89
N ARG A 3 7.81 -0.05 -21.68
CA ARG A 3 6.43 0.39 -21.50
C ARG A 3 6.39 1.17 -20.19
N LYS A 4 6.28 2.50 -20.29
CA LYS A 4 5.93 3.36 -19.15
C LYS A 4 4.55 2.90 -18.69
N LEU A 5 4.52 2.09 -17.64
CA LEU A 5 3.27 1.69 -17.03
C LEU A 5 2.72 2.90 -16.29
N PHE A 6 1.50 3.23 -16.66
CA PHE A 6 0.70 4.29 -16.11
C PHE A 6 0.63 4.09 -14.60
N GLY A 7 1.05 5.09 -13.83
CA GLY A 7 0.96 5.08 -12.37
C GLY A 7 -0.46 4.71 -11.97
N VAL A 8 -0.60 3.59 -11.27
CA VAL A 8 -1.89 3.10 -10.81
C VAL A 8 -2.32 4.02 -9.68
N VAL A 9 -3.37 4.79 -9.96
CA VAL A 9 -4.00 5.69 -8.99
C VAL A 9 -4.69 4.80 -7.95
N ILE A 10 -4.08 4.74 -6.76
CA ILE A 10 -4.68 4.03 -5.65
C ILE A 10 -5.71 4.96 -4.98
N ALA A 11 -6.98 4.86 -5.37
CA ALA A 11 -8.09 5.56 -4.71
C ALA A 11 -8.48 4.85 -3.39
N LEU A 12 -7.65 4.97 -2.33
CA LEU A 12 -7.92 4.36 -1.00
C LEU A 12 -8.76 5.26 -0.08
N GLY A 13 -9.57 6.16 -0.65
CA GLY A 13 -10.37 7.10 0.14
C GLY A 13 -11.57 6.46 0.84
N LEU A 14 -12.12 5.36 0.33
CA LEU A 14 -13.47 4.91 0.74
C LEU A 14 -13.54 3.60 1.55
N PHE A 15 -12.50 2.76 1.59
CA PHE A 15 -12.56 1.47 2.31
C PHE A 15 -11.85 1.47 3.70
N PHE A 16 -10.98 2.43 3.98
CA PHE A 16 -10.04 2.35 5.11
C PHE A 16 -10.46 3.09 6.40
N GLY A 17 -11.71 3.57 6.45
CA GLY A 17 -12.30 4.19 7.66
C GLY A 17 -12.79 3.19 8.72
N VAL A 18 -12.77 1.89 8.43
CA VAL A 18 -13.27 0.87 9.36
C VAL A 18 -12.17 0.49 10.33
N ARG A 19 -12.11 1.18 11.47
CA ARG A 19 -11.40 0.84 12.72
C ARG A 19 -11.00 -0.64 12.78
N THR A 20 -9.84 -1.00 12.23
CA THR A 20 -9.45 -2.40 12.03
C THR A 20 -9.02 -2.97 13.38
N TYR A 21 -9.88 -3.80 13.97
CA TYR A 21 -9.61 -4.49 15.23
C TYR A 21 -8.44 -5.50 15.14
N ASN A 22 -7.95 -5.79 13.92
CA ASN A 22 -6.81 -6.69 13.66
C ASN A 22 -5.93 -6.18 12.52
N LEU A 23 -4.74 -5.67 12.87
CA LEU A 23 -3.70 -5.24 11.92
C LEU A 23 -3.28 -6.33 10.94
N ASN A 24 -3.33 -7.59 11.36
CA ASN A 24 -2.92 -8.70 10.51
C ASN A 24 -3.92 -8.96 9.37
N SER A 25 -5.21 -8.68 9.58
CA SER A 25 -6.20 -8.71 8.50
C SER A 25 -5.99 -7.54 7.55
N ALA A 26 -5.82 -6.33 8.09
CA ALA A 26 -5.53 -5.14 7.30
C ALA A 26 -4.27 -5.31 6.43
N LYS A 27 -3.22 -5.95 6.95
CA LYS A 27 -2.00 -6.26 6.20
C LYS A 27 -2.32 -7.09 4.96
N LYS A 28 -3.13 -8.13 5.11
CA LYS A 28 -3.51 -9.02 4.00
C LYS A 28 -4.38 -8.28 2.99
N ASP A 29 -5.38 -7.54 3.46
CA ASP A 29 -6.32 -6.81 2.62
C ASP A 29 -5.58 -5.76 1.76
N VAL A 30 -4.72 -4.94 2.38
CA VAL A 30 -3.95 -3.91 1.66
C VAL A 30 -2.95 -4.55 0.70
N ARG A 31 -2.27 -5.63 1.09
CA ARG A 31 -1.36 -6.36 0.19
C ARG A 31 -2.11 -6.85 -1.05
N GLN A 32 -3.27 -7.46 -0.83
CA GLN A 32 -4.09 -8.02 -1.90
C GLN A 32 -4.63 -6.92 -2.81
N GLU A 33 -5.03 -5.78 -2.26
CA GLU A 33 -5.49 -4.63 -3.04
C GLU A 33 -4.37 -4.04 -3.88
N MET A 34 -3.16 -3.84 -3.31
CA MET A 34 -1.99 -3.40 -4.08
C MET A 34 -1.60 -4.38 -5.20
N GLN A 35 -1.68 -5.69 -4.95
CA GLN A 35 -1.45 -6.71 -5.98
C GLN A 35 -2.56 -6.74 -7.05
N THR A 36 -3.80 -6.43 -6.66
CA THR A 36 -4.94 -6.32 -7.59
C THR A 36 -4.76 -5.10 -8.50
N LEU A 37 -4.31 -3.99 -7.93
CA LEU A 37 -4.00 -2.74 -8.65
C LEU A 37 -2.82 -2.90 -9.61
N CYS A 38 -1.86 -3.75 -9.30
CA CYS A 38 -0.83 -4.14 -10.26
C CYS A 38 -1.39 -4.87 -11.49
N GLU A 39 -2.65 -5.32 -11.48
CA GLU A 39 -3.35 -6.04 -12.55
C GLU A 39 -2.53 -7.19 -13.19
N THR A 40 -1.85 -6.92 -14.32
CA THR A 40 -1.02 -7.87 -15.08
C THR A 40 0.47 -7.51 -15.08
N ASP A 41 0.87 -6.45 -14.38
CA ASP A 41 2.28 -6.11 -14.24
C ASP A 41 2.96 -6.99 -13.20
N GLU A 42 3.72 -7.97 -13.70
CA GLU A 42 4.52 -8.86 -12.88
C GLU A 42 5.60 -8.13 -12.07
N LYS A 43 6.12 -7.00 -12.57
CA LYS A 43 7.12 -6.20 -11.86
C LYS A 43 6.51 -5.49 -10.67
N CYS A 44 5.35 -4.85 -10.86
CA CYS A 44 4.58 -4.26 -9.76
C CYS A 44 4.21 -5.33 -8.72
N LYS A 45 3.71 -6.51 -9.15
CA LYS A 45 3.37 -7.60 -8.22
C LYS A 45 4.58 -8.09 -7.43
N ALA A 46 5.72 -8.30 -8.10
CA ALA A 46 6.96 -8.70 -7.46
C ALA A 46 7.48 -7.62 -6.50
N ALA A 47 7.37 -6.35 -6.86
CA ALA A 47 7.75 -5.23 -6.01
C ALA A 47 6.89 -5.15 -4.74
N VAL A 48 5.56 -5.30 -4.88
CA VAL A 48 4.66 -5.40 -3.73
C VAL A 48 5.02 -6.62 -2.89
N GLU A 49 5.15 -7.80 -3.48
CA GLU A 49 5.49 -9.01 -2.73
C GLU A 49 6.83 -8.93 -1.98
N THR A 50 7.82 -8.27 -2.57
CA THR A 50 9.17 -8.16 -2.00
C THR A 50 9.29 -7.06 -0.95
N HIS A 51 8.66 -5.91 -1.17
CA HIS A 51 8.89 -4.71 -0.35
C HIS A 51 7.72 -4.36 0.57
N PHE A 52 6.52 -4.87 0.31
CA PHE A 52 5.33 -4.54 1.09
C PHE A 52 5.50 -4.84 2.57
N ASP A 53 6.03 -6.00 2.94
CA ASP A 53 6.17 -6.40 4.35
C ASP A 53 7.08 -5.46 5.15
N VAL A 54 8.19 -5.04 4.54
CA VAL A 54 9.14 -4.09 5.15
C VAL A 54 8.54 -2.68 5.24
N CYS A 55 7.82 -2.25 4.20
CA CYS A 55 7.15 -0.96 4.20
C CYS A 55 5.96 -0.94 5.17
N TRP A 56 5.23 -2.05 5.29
CA TRP A 56 4.13 -2.23 6.23
C TRP A 56 4.62 -2.13 7.66
N ASP A 57 5.70 -2.82 8.03
CA ASP A 57 6.22 -2.75 9.40
C ASP A 57 6.68 -1.33 9.80
N LYS A 58 7.17 -0.55 8.82
CA LYS A 58 7.59 0.85 9.05
C LYS A 58 6.44 1.83 9.21
N TYR A 59 5.36 1.65 8.45
CA TYR A 59 4.27 2.63 8.33
C TYR A 59 2.93 2.16 8.89
N SER A 60 2.85 0.91 9.35
CA SER A 60 1.80 0.43 10.23
C SER A 60 2.22 0.63 11.68
N SER A 61 1.31 1.19 12.47
CA SER A 61 1.47 1.33 13.91
C SER A 61 0.42 0.47 14.59
N LEU A 62 0.86 -0.39 15.50
CA LEU A 62 -0.01 -1.08 16.48
C LEU A 62 -0.78 -0.10 17.36
N GLY A 63 -0.42 1.18 17.32
CA GLY A 63 -1.00 2.21 18.15
C GLY A 63 -0.45 2.14 19.57
N SER A 64 -0.84 3.12 20.38
CA SER A 64 -0.53 3.16 21.81
C SER A 64 -1.79 2.80 22.60
N ARG A 65 -1.69 2.63 23.93
CA ARG A 65 -2.86 2.36 24.79
C ARG A 65 -4.05 3.33 24.61
N HIS A 66 -3.81 4.51 24.03
CA HIS A 66 -4.80 5.55 23.73
C HIS A 66 -5.03 5.83 22.23
N LYS A 67 -4.23 5.25 21.33
CA LYS A 67 -4.38 5.40 19.88
C LYS A 67 -4.52 4.01 19.29
N GLY A 68 -5.65 3.70 18.66
CA GLY A 68 -5.84 2.41 17.99
C GLY A 68 -4.80 2.17 16.90
N PRO A 69 -4.74 0.95 16.36
CA PRO A 69 -3.88 0.65 15.22
C PRO A 69 -4.18 1.57 14.05
N SER A 70 -3.14 2.05 13.38
CA SER A 70 -3.25 2.99 12.26
C SER A 70 -2.20 2.67 11.21
N VAL A 71 -2.52 2.85 9.94
CA VAL A 71 -1.59 2.65 8.82
C VAL A 71 -1.52 3.93 8.01
N ASP A 72 -0.29 4.39 7.76
CA ASP A 72 -0.04 5.52 6.87
C ASP A 72 0.16 5.01 5.44
N ILE A 73 -0.96 4.96 4.72
CA ILE A 73 -1.06 4.41 3.37
C ILE A 73 -0.24 5.20 2.35
N GLU A 74 -0.19 6.54 2.51
CA GLU A 74 0.59 7.41 1.63
C GLU A 74 2.08 7.09 1.73
N LYS A 75 2.57 6.92 2.97
CA LYS A 75 3.95 6.51 3.19
C LYS A 75 4.22 5.06 2.79
N LEU A 76 3.23 4.17 2.96
CA LEU A 76 3.32 2.78 2.51
C LEU A 76 3.53 2.70 0.99
N ALA A 77 2.67 3.36 0.21
CA ALA A 77 2.75 3.39 -1.25
C ALA A 77 4.07 4.01 -1.73
N ASN A 78 4.45 5.16 -1.15
CA ASN A 78 5.72 5.81 -1.45
C ASN A 78 6.93 4.93 -1.13
N CYS A 79 6.87 4.14 -0.06
CA CYS A 79 7.93 3.21 0.29
C CYS A 79 8.07 2.06 -0.70
N VAL A 80 6.96 1.50 -1.17
CA VAL A 80 6.99 0.44 -2.19
C VAL A 80 7.56 0.99 -3.49
N ASN A 81 7.12 2.16 -3.94
CA ASN A 81 7.67 2.82 -5.12
C ASN A 81 9.18 3.10 -4.99
N ALA A 82 9.59 3.70 -3.88
CA ALA A 82 11.00 4.01 -3.63
C ALA A 82 11.87 2.75 -3.58
N SER A 83 11.35 1.65 -3.03
CA SER A 83 12.07 0.38 -2.96
C SER A 83 12.15 -0.32 -4.32
N ALA A 84 11.12 -0.16 -5.15
CA ALA A 84 11.07 -0.75 -6.48
C ALA A 84 11.82 0.05 -7.54
N GLY A 85 12.14 1.33 -7.25
CA GLY A 85 12.83 2.23 -8.17
C GLY A 85 11.94 2.75 -9.31
N GLU A 86 10.64 2.49 -9.27
CA GLU A 86 9.62 2.93 -10.23
C GLU A 86 8.36 3.39 -9.46
N GLU A 87 7.67 4.42 -9.98
CA GLU A 87 6.39 4.87 -9.42
C GLU A 87 5.24 3.99 -9.92
N TYR A 88 4.85 3.00 -9.12
CA TYR A 88 3.69 2.14 -9.41
C TYR A 88 2.40 2.71 -8.84
N PHE A 89 2.48 3.37 -7.69
CA PHE A 89 1.32 3.74 -6.88
C PHE A 89 1.25 5.24 -6.61
N THR A 90 0.14 5.88 -6.91
CA THR A 90 -0.10 7.28 -6.54
C THR A 90 -1.32 7.37 -5.63
N VAL A 91 -1.16 7.98 -4.45
CA VAL A 91 -2.27 8.17 -3.50
C VAL A 91 -2.89 9.53 -3.78
N THR A 92 -4.06 9.54 -4.40
CA THR A 92 -4.88 10.75 -4.54
C THR A 92 -5.79 10.86 -3.34
N LYS A 93 -5.69 11.97 -2.59
CA LYS A 93 -6.74 12.36 -1.65
C LYS A 93 -7.86 12.96 -2.49
N ASP A 94 -8.88 12.16 -2.81
CA ASP A 94 -10.13 12.71 -3.30
C ASP A 94 -10.74 13.55 -2.15
N GLU A 95 -10.71 14.87 -2.30
CA GLU A 95 -11.39 15.85 -1.44
C GLU A 95 -12.92 15.75 -1.55
#